data_AF-A0A8H7MYR9-F1
#
_entry.id   AF-A0A8H7MYR9-F1
#
_cell.length_a   1.000
_cell.length_b   1.000
_cell.length_c   1.000
_cell.angle_alpha   90.00
_cell.angle_beta   90.00
_cell.angle_gamma   90.00
#
_symmetry.space_group_name_H-M   'P 1'
#
loop_
_entity.id
_entity.type
_entity.pdbx_description
1 polymer ?
#
loop_
_entity_poly.entity_id
_entity_poly.type
_entity_poly.pdbx_seq_one_letter_code
_entity_poly.pdbx_strand_id
1 'polypeptide(L)'
;MFEIFQAAVKVFTKSSGKIKRTPVVLGALLWKPFDIRFNSLIQKMDVHRENIDAEVRIWKLKRDDQNYTETMVWRKYIGQELKDTKEECRVLSEEKRLTDLEKEADLESRKEILAILREIQAEKRKLEERRLDETVERIQKWLNTPGCAGIRDLNSRLREPNTGEWILDHAQYKSWIQPIKNETKSQQTRRFERNML
;
A
#
# COMPACT_ATOMS: atom_id res chain seq x y z
N MET A 1 4.90 72.11 18.75
CA MET A 1 3.99 73.10 18.13
C MET A 1 3.29 74.00 19.17
N PHE A 2 2.73 73.45 20.25
CA PHE A 2 2.04 74.24 21.30
C PHE A 2 2.92 75.26 22.04
N GLU A 3 4.24 75.00 22.16
CA GLU A 3 5.18 75.91 22.83
C GLU A 3 5.37 77.24 22.09
N ILE A 4 5.21 77.30 20.77
CA ILE A 4 5.29 78.54 19.98
C ILE A 4 4.15 79.47 20.38
N PHE A 5 2.93 78.93 20.37
CA PHE A 5 1.74 79.67 20.74
C PHE A 5 1.79 80.09 22.21
N GLN A 6 2.28 79.23 23.10
CA GLN A 6 2.48 79.61 24.50
C GLN A 6 3.56 80.70 24.67
N ALA A 7 4.66 80.64 23.93
CA ALA A 7 5.71 81.66 23.97
C ALA A 7 5.21 82.99 23.41
N ALA A 8 4.48 82.98 22.28
CA ALA A 8 3.86 84.16 21.69
C ALA A 8 2.81 84.77 22.63
N VAL A 9 1.92 83.94 23.19
CA VAL A 9 0.93 84.38 24.18
C VAL A 9 1.63 85.00 25.39
N LYS A 10 2.69 84.39 25.94
CA LYS A 10 3.48 84.95 27.05
C LYS A 10 4.14 86.29 26.75
N VAL A 11 4.38 86.64 25.47
CA VAL A 11 4.86 87.97 25.09
C VAL A 11 3.73 89.00 25.24
N PHE A 12 2.54 88.69 24.75
CA PHE A 12 1.39 89.62 24.73
C PHE A 12 0.55 89.65 26.02
N THR A 13 0.59 88.61 26.85
CA THR A 13 -0.25 88.48 28.07
C THR A 13 0.57 88.33 29.35
N LYS A 14 0.03 88.84 30.45
CA LYS A 14 0.57 88.65 31.81
C LYS A 14 0.17 87.26 32.35
N SER A 15 0.80 86.80 33.43
CA SER A 15 0.43 85.55 34.12
C SER A 15 -1.02 85.53 34.64
N SER A 16 -1.67 86.70 34.74
CA SER A 16 -3.09 86.85 35.08
C SER A 16 -4.05 86.77 33.88
N GLY A 17 -3.55 86.50 32.67
CA GLY A 17 -4.34 86.46 31.43
C GLY A 17 -4.64 87.83 30.79
N LYS A 18 -4.36 88.94 31.48
CA LYS A 18 -4.56 90.30 30.95
C LYS A 18 -3.48 90.70 29.94
N ILE A 19 -3.85 91.45 28.89
CA ILE A 19 -2.94 91.94 27.84
C ILE A 19 -1.94 92.96 28.42
N LYS A 20 -0.67 92.90 28.01
CA LYS A 20 0.38 93.85 28.42
C LYS A 20 0.27 95.17 27.65
N ARG A 21 0.72 96.27 28.28
CA ARG A 21 0.77 97.59 27.62
C ARG A 21 1.82 97.60 26.50
N THR A 22 1.52 98.28 25.40
CA THR A 22 2.32 98.35 24.16
C THR A 22 3.82 98.62 24.37
N PRO A 23 4.25 99.56 25.24
CA PRO A 23 5.68 99.83 25.44
C PRO A 23 6.42 98.65 26.09
N VAL A 24 5.74 97.90 26.95
CA VAL A 24 6.28 96.72 27.62
C VAL A 24 6.44 95.57 26.63
N VAL A 25 5.50 95.43 25.69
CA VAL A 25 5.56 94.44 24.61
C VAL A 25 6.70 94.77 23.64
N LEU A 26 6.82 96.04 23.24
CA LEU A 26 7.92 96.52 22.39
C LEU A 26 9.29 96.31 23.06
N GLY A 27 9.44 96.66 24.34
CA GLY A 27 10.67 96.40 25.08
C GLY A 27 11.01 94.92 25.21
N ALA A 28 10.00 94.06 25.40
CA ALA A 28 10.20 92.61 25.46
C ALA A 28 10.58 92.01 24.10
N LEU A 29 10.07 92.56 22.99
CA LEU A 29 10.44 92.19 21.62
C LEU A 29 11.86 92.66 21.27
N LEU A 30 12.24 93.85 21.71
CA LEU A 30 13.57 94.43 21.47
C LEU A 30 14.67 93.76 22.31
N TRP A 31 14.38 93.33 23.54
CA TRP A 31 15.38 92.76 24.45
C TRP A 31 15.76 91.31 24.13
N LYS A 32 14.87 90.54 23.50
CA LYS A 32 15.21 89.20 23.01
C LYS A 32 14.54 89.02 21.65
N PRO A 33 15.26 89.23 20.54
CA PRO A 33 14.66 89.14 19.22
C PRO A 33 14.02 87.78 19.06
N PHE A 34 12.84 87.81 18.44
CA PHE A 34 11.99 86.65 18.18
C PHE A 34 12.80 85.47 17.60
N ASP A 35 13.77 85.77 16.74
CA ASP A 35 14.68 84.82 16.09
C ASP A 35 15.46 83.94 17.06
N ILE A 36 15.94 84.46 18.19
CA ILE A 36 16.73 83.66 19.15
C ILE A 36 15.86 82.60 19.82
N ARG A 37 14.59 82.92 20.11
CA ARG A 37 13.65 81.97 20.70
C ARG A 37 13.21 80.92 19.68
N PHE A 38 12.97 81.35 18.45
CA PHE A 38 12.59 80.47 17.35
C PHE A 38 13.72 79.49 17.00
N ASN A 39 14.97 79.96 16.95
CA ASN A 39 16.13 79.13 16.67
C ASN A 39 16.31 78.01 17.69
N SER A 40 16.14 78.31 18.99
CA SER A 40 16.22 77.28 20.05
C SER A 40 15.13 76.21 19.93
N LEU A 41 13.97 76.55 19.36
CA LEU A 41 12.89 75.61 19.13
C LEU A 41 13.13 74.76 17.89
N ILE A 42 13.60 75.38 16.81
CA ILE A 42 13.98 74.65 15.58
C ILE A 42 15.06 73.63 15.90
N GLN A 43 16.09 74.00 16.66
CA GLN A 43 17.12 73.07 17.13
C GLN A 43 16.54 71.90 17.92
N LYS A 44 15.59 72.14 18.83
CA LYS A 44 14.91 71.06 19.57
C LYS A 44 14.09 70.16 18.64
N MET A 45 13.42 70.73 17.65
CA MET A 45 12.65 69.95 16.67
C MET A 45 13.55 69.12 15.77
N ASP A 46 14.70 69.64 15.36
CA ASP A 46 15.69 68.92 14.55
C ASP A 46 16.25 67.72 15.32
N VAL A 47 16.64 67.92 16.60
CA VAL A 47 17.08 66.81 17.46
C VAL A 47 15.98 65.75 17.62
N HIS A 48 14.72 66.18 17.78
CA HIS A 48 13.61 65.24 17.92
C HIS A 48 13.33 64.48 16.62
N ARG A 49 13.45 65.15 15.47
CA ARG A 49 13.34 64.52 14.16
C ARG A 49 14.44 63.48 13.94
N GLU A 50 15.68 63.80 14.30
CA GLU A 50 16.79 62.85 14.22
C GLU A 50 16.56 61.61 15.10
N ASN A 51 16.05 61.80 16.32
CA ASN A 51 15.68 60.69 17.20
C ASN A 51 14.56 59.83 16.59
N ILE A 52 13.50 60.44 16.06
CA ILE A 52 12.41 59.71 15.41
C ILE A 52 12.94 58.94 14.19
N ASP A 53 13.79 59.55 13.37
CA ASP A 53 14.38 58.89 12.20
C ASP A 53 15.32 57.74 12.61
N ALA A 54 16.03 57.86 13.72
CA ALA A 54 16.84 56.78 14.29
C ALA A 54 15.96 55.64 14.79
N GLU A 55 14.89 55.94 15.55
CA GLU A 55 13.94 54.95 16.03
C GLU A 55 13.27 54.21 14.86
N VAL A 56 12.78 54.92 13.85
CA VAL A 56 12.16 54.32 12.65
C VAL A 56 13.15 53.39 11.92
N ARG A 57 14.43 53.77 11.82
CA ARG A 57 15.46 52.90 11.24
C ARG A 57 15.68 51.63 12.06
N ILE A 58 15.79 51.76 13.38
CA ILE A 58 15.93 50.61 14.29
C ILE A 58 14.73 49.66 14.14
N TRP A 59 13.51 50.19 14.09
CA TRP A 59 12.30 49.39 13.89
C TRP A 59 12.28 48.65 12.55
N LYS A 60 12.69 49.31 11.46
CA LYS A 60 12.80 48.66 10.14
C LYS A 60 13.82 47.53 10.16
N LEU A 61 15.02 47.78 10.69
CA LEU A 61 16.06 46.76 10.81
C LEU A 61 15.61 45.56 11.66
N LYS A 62 14.93 45.81 12.78
CA LYS A 62 14.37 44.75 13.63
C LYS A 62 13.32 43.92 12.89
N ARG A 63 12.47 44.55 12.08
CA ARG A 63 11.46 43.87 11.27
C ARG A 63 12.11 43.04 10.16
N ASP A 64 13.14 43.56 9.52
CA ASP A 64 13.85 42.87 8.44
C ASP A 64 14.62 41.66 8.99
N ASP A 65 15.27 41.78 10.14
CA ASP A 65 15.92 40.65 10.84
C ASP A 65 14.90 39.56 11.21
N GLN A 66 13.74 39.95 11.73
CA GLN A 66 12.67 39.00 12.03
C GLN A 66 12.16 38.29 10.76
N ASN A 67 11.90 39.02 9.69
CA ASN A 67 11.50 38.41 8.41
C ASN A 67 12.60 37.50 7.84
N TYR A 68 13.87 37.87 8.01
CA TYR A 68 15.01 37.09 7.56
C TYR A 68 15.12 35.77 8.33
N THR A 69 14.99 35.80 9.66
CA THR A 69 15.00 34.57 10.48
C THR A 69 13.83 33.65 10.14
N GLU A 70 12.61 34.19 10.00
CA GLU A 70 11.43 33.43 9.60
C GLU A 70 11.60 32.77 8.21
N THR A 71 12.12 33.51 7.23
CA THR A 71 12.37 32.97 5.89
C THR A 71 13.47 31.92 5.85
N MET A 72 14.54 32.06 6.65
CA MET A 72 15.56 31.03 6.78
C MET A 72 15.03 29.74 7.40
N VAL A 73 14.22 29.85 8.46
CA VAL A 73 13.57 28.69 9.09
C VAL A 73 12.67 27.97 8.08
N TRP A 74 11.83 28.71 7.38
CA TRP A 74 10.97 28.15 6.32
C TRP A 74 11.76 27.49 5.19
N ARG A 75 12.83 28.12 4.70
CA ARG A 75 13.70 27.52 3.66
C ARG A 75 14.36 26.23 4.13
N LYS A 76 14.83 26.19 5.38
CA LYS A 76 15.42 24.99 5.97
C LYS A 76 14.39 23.86 6.06
N TYR A 77 13.19 24.17 6.57
CA TYR A 77 12.08 23.22 6.67
C TYR A 77 11.70 22.66 5.30
N ILE A 78 11.41 23.51 4.31
CA ILE A 78 11.09 23.09 2.94
C ILE A 78 12.22 22.27 2.31
N GLY A 79 13.48 22.68 2.51
CA GLY A 79 14.62 21.93 2.01
C GLY A 79 14.75 20.55 2.63
N GLN A 80 14.26 20.35 3.85
CA GLN A 80 14.22 19.05 4.52
C GLN A 80 13.05 18.21 4.00
N GLU A 81 11.84 18.75 3.96
CA GLU A 81 10.66 18.10 3.38
C GLU A 81 10.92 17.59 1.95
N LEU A 82 11.57 18.40 1.10
CA LEU A 82 11.93 17.99 -0.27
C LEU A 82 12.95 16.84 -0.31
N LYS A 83 13.89 16.79 0.64
CA LYS A 83 14.85 15.69 0.74
C LYS A 83 14.14 14.42 1.19
N ASP A 84 13.28 14.52 2.20
CA ASP A 84 12.53 13.40 2.75
C ASP A 84 11.59 12.83 1.68
N THR A 85 10.85 13.69 0.98
CA THR A 85 9.98 13.31 -0.16
C THR A 85 10.77 12.61 -1.27
N LYS A 86 11.96 13.13 -1.61
CA LYS A 86 12.82 12.51 -2.64
C LYS A 86 13.32 11.14 -2.21
N GLU A 87 13.65 10.98 -0.94
CA GLU A 87 14.07 9.71 -0.36
C GLU A 87 12.92 8.70 -0.37
N GLU A 88 11.72 9.09 0.04
CA GLU A 88 10.52 8.26 -0.04
C GLU A 88 10.23 7.81 -1.48
N CYS A 89 10.32 8.73 -2.45
CA CYS A 89 10.14 8.38 -3.86
C CYS A 89 11.18 7.36 -4.36
N ARG A 90 12.43 7.47 -3.87
CA ARG A 90 13.51 6.53 -4.20
C ARG A 90 13.21 5.15 -3.62
N VAL A 91 12.87 5.08 -2.33
CA VAL A 91 12.53 3.83 -1.64
C VAL A 91 11.34 3.13 -2.30
N LEU A 92 10.26 3.87 -2.60
CA LEU A 92 9.09 3.33 -3.30
C LEU A 92 9.42 2.78 -4.69
N SER A 93 10.33 3.45 -5.41
CA SER A 93 10.79 2.98 -6.71
C SER A 93 11.58 1.68 -6.61
N GLU A 94 12.45 1.56 -5.61
CA GLU A 94 13.22 0.34 -5.35
C GLU A 94 12.33 -0.81 -4.89
N GLU A 95 11.41 -0.56 -3.96
CA GLU A 95 10.43 -1.54 -3.49
C GLU A 95 9.61 -2.08 -4.66
N LYS A 96 9.08 -1.20 -5.52
CA LYS A 96 8.35 -1.62 -6.70
C LYS A 96 9.19 -2.53 -7.61
N ARG A 97 10.46 -2.18 -7.85
CA ARG A 97 11.36 -3.02 -8.65
C ARG A 97 11.59 -4.39 -8.02
N LEU A 98 11.75 -4.46 -6.70
CA LEU A 98 11.90 -5.73 -5.98
C LEU A 98 10.64 -6.58 -6.09
N THR A 99 9.45 -5.99 -5.91
CA THR A 99 8.18 -6.73 -6.04
C THR A 99 7.96 -7.25 -7.46
N ASP A 100 8.39 -6.52 -8.49
CA ASP A 100 8.26 -6.97 -9.86
C ASP A 100 9.23 -8.13 -10.17
N LEU A 101 10.45 -8.10 -9.61
CA LEU A 101 11.39 -9.22 -9.70
C LEU A 101 10.90 -10.46 -8.97
N GLU A 102 10.33 -10.30 -7.78
CA GLU A 102 9.77 -11.40 -6.99
C GLU A 102 8.60 -12.07 -7.74
N LYS A 103 7.69 -11.28 -8.33
CA LYS A 103 6.61 -11.81 -9.16
C LYS A 103 7.13 -12.59 -10.37
N GLU A 104 8.18 -12.11 -11.04
CA GLU A 104 8.75 -12.82 -12.18
C GLU A 104 9.39 -14.14 -11.75
N ALA A 105 10.11 -14.15 -10.62
CA ALA A 105 10.68 -15.37 -10.05
C ALA A 105 9.60 -16.39 -9.63
N ASP A 106 8.50 -15.92 -9.06
CA ASP A 106 7.34 -16.75 -8.70
C ASP A 106 6.65 -17.33 -9.95
N LEU A 107 6.49 -16.53 -11.00
CA LEU A 107 5.93 -16.98 -12.26
C LEU A 107 6.82 -18.06 -12.89
N GLU A 108 8.14 -17.89 -12.84
CA GLU A 108 9.08 -18.88 -13.36
C GLU A 108 9.06 -20.17 -12.55
N SER A 109 9.14 -20.06 -11.22
CA SER A 109 9.01 -21.21 -10.30
C SER A 109 7.71 -21.98 -10.54
N ARG A 110 6.59 -21.27 -10.77
CA ARG A 110 5.30 -21.89 -11.08
C ARG A 110 5.32 -22.61 -12.44
N LYS A 111 5.96 -22.05 -13.46
CA LYS A 111 6.11 -22.72 -14.77
C LYS A 111 6.92 -24.01 -14.62
N GLU A 112 8.00 -23.98 -13.86
CA GLU A 112 8.83 -25.16 -13.58
C GLU A 112 8.03 -26.26 -12.87
N ILE A 113 7.30 -25.92 -11.81
CA ILE A 113 6.43 -26.87 -11.10
C ILE A 113 5.39 -27.49 -12.05
N LEU A 114 4.76 -26.67 -12.90
CA LEU A 114 3.79 -27.17 -13.86
C LEU A 114 4.42 -28.09 -14.91
N ALA A 115 5.65 -27.83 -15.33
CA ALA A 115 6.38 -28.72 -16.25
C ALA A 115 6.63 -30.09 -15.61
N ILE A 116 7.12 -30.12 -14.38
CA ILE A 116 7.35 -31.36 -13.62
C ILE A 116 6.04 -32.12 -13.42
N LEU A 117 4.94 -31.44 -13.05
CA LEU A 117 3.64 -32.09 -12.88
C LEU A 117 3.13 -32.75 -14.17
N ARG A 118 3.32 -32.11 -15.32
CA ARG A 118 2.97 -32.72 -16.62
C ARG A 118 3.80 -33.96 -16.90
N GLU A 119 5.08 -33.95 -16.58
CA GLU A 119 5.97 -35.09 -16.74
C GLU A 119 5.55 -36.26 -15.84
N ILE A 120 5.27 -36.00 -14.56
CA ILE A 120 4.75 -37.00 -13.62
C ILE A 120 3.44 -37.60 -14.13
N GLN A 121 2.51 -36.78 -14.65
CA GLN A 121 1.26 -37.26 -15.22
C GLN A 121 1.45 -38.11 -16.48
N ALA A 122 2.43 -37.78 -17.32
CA ALA A 122 2.77 -38.58 -18.50
C ALA A 122 3.35 -39.94 -18.08
N GLU A 123 4.29 -39.97 -17.13
CA GLU A 123 4.87 -41.21 -16.62
C GLU A 123 3.85 -42.08 -15.88
N LYS A 124 2.94 -41.47 -15.12
CA LYS A 124 1.83 -42.18 -14.50
C LYS A 124 0.97 -42.90 -15.55
N ARG A 125 0.61 -42.22 -16.64
CA ARG A 125 -0.16 -42.84 -17.74
C ARG A 125 0.58 -44.01 -18.37
N LYS A 126 1.86 -43.85 -18.69
CA LYS A 126 2.69 -44.95 -19.23
C LYS A 126 2.78 -46.13 -18.27
N LEU A 127 2.84 -45.89 -16.96
CA LEU A 127 2.87 -46.95 -15.96
C LEU A 127 1.52 -47.68 -15.87
N GLU A 128 0.41 -46.94 -15.93
CA GLU A 128 -0.94 -47.51 -15.96
C GLU A 128 -1.16 -48.37 -17.22
N GLU A 129 -0.73 -47.91 -18.38
CA GLU A 129 -0.76 -48.67 -19.64
C GLU A 129 0.05 -49.96 -19.52
N ARG A 130 1.31 -49.89 -19.04
CA ARG A 130 2.13 -51.09 -18.81
C ARG A 130 1.48 -52.09 -17.87
N ARG A 131 0.89 -51.61 -16.76
CA ARG A 131 0.18 -52.48 -15.80
C ARG A 131 -1.05 -53.13 -16.42
N LEU A 132 -1.76 -52.42 -17.29
CA LEU A 132 -2.89 -52.96 -18.03
C LEU A 132 -2.41 -54.07 -18.97
N ASP A 133 -1.37 -53.80 -19.76
CA ASP A 133 -0.80 -54.76 -20.71
C ASP A 133 -0.31 -56.03 -20.02
N GLU A 134 0.44 -55.90 -18.90
CA GLU A 134 0.87 -57.03 -18.07
C GLU A 134 -0.32 -57.83 -17.53
N THR A 135 -1.39 -57.14 -17.13
CA THR A 135 -2.61 -57.79 -16.63
C THR A 135 -3.31 -58.56 -17.74
N VAL A 136 -3.43 -57.96 -18.93
CA VAL A 136 -4.02 -58.59 -20.11
C VAL A 136 -3.21 -59.80 -20.54
N GLU A 137 -1.88 -59.69 -20.61
CA GLU A 137 -0.99 -60.81 -20.94
C GLU A 137 -1.14 -61.95 -19.94
N ARG A 138 -1.21 -61.63 -18.64
CA ARG A 138 -1.43 -62.63 -17.59
C ARG A 138 -2.77 -63.35 -17.76
N ILE A 139 -3.85 -62.62 -18.07
CA ILE A 139 -5.17 -63.22 -18.34
C ILE A 139 -5.13 -64.09 -19.59
N GLN A 140 -4.52 -63.61 -20.68
CA GLN A 140 -4.38 -64.37 -21.91
C GLN A 140 -3.61 -65.66 -21.69
N LYS A 141 -2.50 -65.61 -20.92
CA LYS A 141 -1.72 -66.81 -20.56
C LYS A 141 -2.54 -67.79 -19.72
N TRP A 142 -3.36 -67.29 -18.80
CA TRP A 142 -4.25 -68.13 -17.99
C TRP A 142 -5.35 -68.78 -18.84
N LEU A 143 -5.97 -68.04 -19.76
CA LEU A 143 -6.98 -68.56 -20.69
C LEU A 143 -6.38 -69.57 -21.68
N ASN A 144 -5.19 -69.28 -22.20
CA ASN A 144 -4.45 -70.12 -23.13
C ASN A 144 -3.60 -71.18 -22.41
N THR A 145 -4.16 -71.86 -21.40
CA THR A 145 -3.45 -72.94 -20.71
C THR A 145 -3.13 -74.06 -21.72
N PRO A 146 -1.84 -74.38 -21.97
CA PRO A 146 -1.45 -75.32 -23.00
C PRO A 146 -2.01 -76.72 -22.69
N GLY A 147 -2.55 -77.38 -23.73
CA GLY A 147 -3.12 -78.72 -23.65
C GLY A 147 -4.63 -78.78 -23.38
N CYS A 148 -5.24 -77.73 -22.81
CA CYS A 148 -6.67 -77.77 -22.46
C CYS A 148 -7.60 -77.69 -23.67
N ALA A 149 -7.24 -76.92 -24.71
CA ALA A 149 -8.04 -76.79 -25.94
C ALA A 149 -8.15 -78.14 -26.67
N GLY A 150 -7.02 -78.83 -26.86
CA GLY A 150 -7.00 -80.17 -27.47
C GLY A 150 -7.75 -81.21 -26.64
N ILE A 151 -7.67 -81.14 -25.30
CA ILE A 151 -8.43 -82.03 -24.42
C ILE A 151 -9.93 -81.78 -24.54
N ARG A 152 -10.37 -80.52 -24.62
CA ARG A 152 -11.79 -80.19 -24.85
C ARG A 152 -12.29 -80.72 -26.19
N ASP A 153 -11.54 -80.50 -27.27
CA ASP A 153 -11.94 -80.94 -28.60
C ASP A 153 -11.95 -82.47 -28.70
N LEU A 154 -10.95 -83.13 -28.11
CA LEU A 154 -10.90 -84.59 -27.99
C LEU A 154 -12.08 -85.12 -27.18
N ASN A 155 -12.33 -84.56 -25.99
CA ASN A 155 -13.47 -84.96 -25.16
C ASN A 155 -14.80 -84.68 -25.85
N SER A 156 -14.92 -83.64 -26.68
CA SER A 156 -16.15 -83.37 -27.45
C SER A 156 -16.39 -84.43 -28.52
N ARG A 157 -15.31 -84.96 -29.13
CA ARG A 157 -15.38 -86.07 -30.10
C ARG A 157 -15.64 -87.44 -29.46
N LEU A 158 -15.17 -87.63 -28.23
CA LEU A 158 -15.31 -88.89 -27.49
C LEU A 158 -16.60 -88.97 -26.64
N ARG A 159 -17.30 -87.86 -26.44
CA ARG A 159 -18.59 -87.85 -25.72
C ARG A 159 -19.66 -88.54 -26.54
N GLU A 160 -20.39 -89.45 -25.91
CA GLU A 160 -21.66 -89.94 -26.44
C GLU A 160 -22.73 -88.83 -26.39
N PRO A 161 -23.69 -88.81 -27.34
CA PRO A 161 -24.78 -87.86 -27.31
C PRO A 161 -25.59 -88.00 -26.00
N ASN A 162 -26.01 -86.87 -25.42
CA ASN A 162 -26.91 -86.77 -24.27
C ASN A 162 -26.37 -87.26 -22.90
N THR A 163 -25.10 -87.68 -22.78
CA THR A 163 -24.54 -88.18 -21.49
C THR A 163 -24.27 -87.07 -20.47
N GLY A 164 -24.26 -85.81 -20.89
CA GLY A 164 -24.00 -84.65 -20.02
C GLY A 164 -25.22 -83.79 -19.68
N GLU A 165 -26.38 -84.10 -20.25
CA GLU A 165 -27.58 -83.24 -20.14
C GLU A 165 -28.37 -83.48 -18.86
N TRP A 166 -28.21 -84.65 -18.23
CA TRP A 166 -28.92 -85.03 -17.00
C TRP A 166 -28.71 -84.03 -15.86
N ILE A 167 -27.54 -83.40 -15.78
CA ILE A 167 -27.23 -82.42 -14.73
C ILE A 167 -27.99 -81.09 -14.94
N LEU A 168 -28.33 -80.77 -16.20
CA LEU A 168 -29.11 -79.60 -16.55
C LEU A 168 -30.59 -79.76 -16.13
N ASP A 169 -31.05 -81.00 -16.03
CA ASP A 169 -32.39 -81.33 -15.56
C ASP A 169 -32.53 -81.41 -14.03
N HIS A 170 -31.40 -81.41 -13.30
CA HIS A 170 -31.39 -81.49 -11.85
C HIS A 170 -32.05 -80.25 -11.22
N ALA A 171 -32.94 -80.48 -10.25
CA ALA A 171 -33.76 -79.42 -9.63
C ALA A 171 -32.92 -78.27 -9.06
N GLN A 172 -31.76 -78.60 -8.48
CA GLN A 172 -30.83 -77.63 -7.93
C GLN A 172 -30.18 -76.73 -9.00
N TYR A 173 -29.84 -77.29 -10.17
CA TYR A 173 -29.30 -76.51 -11.27
C TYR A 173 -30.33 -75.53 -11.82
N LYS A 174 -31.57 -75.98 -12.00
CA LYS A 174 -32.71 -75.14 -12.38
C LYS A 174 -32.96 -74.01 -11.36
N SER A 175 -32.73 -74.26 -10.07
CA SER A 175 -32.85 -73.23 -9.03
C SER A 175 -31.78 -72.13 -9.12
N TRP A 176 -30.59 -72.43 -9.64
CA TRP A 176 -29.51 -71.44 -9.82
C TRP A 176 -29.66 -70.58 -11.07
N ILE A 177 -30.24 -71.13 -12.14
CA ILE A 177 -30.52 -70.39 -13.38
C ILE A 177 -31.70 -69.43 -13.23
N GLN A 178 -32.62 -69.74 -12.30
CA GLN A 178 -33.73 -68.84 -12.01
C GLN A 178 -33.14 -67.46 -11.63
N PRO A 179 -33.50 -66.38 -12.35
CA PRO A 179 -33.01 -65.06 -12.02
C PRO A 179 -33.38 -64.78 -10.57
N ILE A 180 -32.38 -64.52 -9.74
CA ILE A 180 -32.58 -64.09 -8.36
C ILE A 180 -33.50 -62.88 -8.45
N LYS A 181 -34.78 -63.04 -8.08
CA LYS A 181 -35.67 -61.91 -7.87
C LYS A 181 -35.04 -61.12 -6.74
N ASN A 182 -34.34 -60.03 -7.08
CA ASN A 182 -33.76 -59.10 -6.14
C ASN A 182 -34.88 -58.34 -5.43
N GLU A 183 -35.62 -59.03 -4.58
CA GLU A 183 -36.35 -58.38 -3.51
C GLU A 183 -35.37 -58.21 -2.34
N THR A 184 -35.09 -56.94 -2.05
CA THR A 184 -34.41 -56.41 -0.85
C THR A 184 -32.94 -56.76 -0.65
N LYS A 185 -32.05 -55.89 -1.16
CA LYS A 185 -30.86 -55.41 -0.40
C LYS A 185 -30.52 -53.94 -0.71
N SER A 186 -31.47 -53.04 -0.48
CA SER A 186 -31.14 -51.68 -0.02
C SER A 186 -30.71 -51.79 1.45
N GLN A 187 -29.47 -52.20 1.73
CA GLN A 187 -28.78 -52.06 3.03
C GLN A 187 -27.42 -52.80 3.00
N GLN A 188 -26.49 -52.40 2.13
CA GLN A 188 -25.08 -52.77 2.29
C GLN A 188 -24.13 -51.81 1.54
N THR A 189 -24.36 -50.51 1.68
CA THR A 189 -23.40 -49.46 1.29
C THR A 189 -23.01 -48.63 2.51
N ARG A 190 -22.54 -49.25 3.60
CA ARG A 190 -21.86 -48.55 4.70
C ARG A 190 -20.92 -49.47 5.48
N ARG A 191 -19.81 -49.94 4.88
CA ARG A 191 -18.65 -50.41 5.69
C ARG A 191 -17.32 -50.61 4.95
N PHE A 192 -16.93 -49.72 4.02
CA PHE A 192 -15.55 -49.74 3.47
C PHE A 192 -14.96 -48.34 3.27
N GLU A 193 -15.29 -47.39 4.16
CA GLU A 193 -14.53 -46.14 4.32
C GLU A 193 -14.20 -45.93 5.80
N ARG A 194 -13.23 -46.69 6.29
CA ARG A 194 -12.45 -46.37 7.50
C ARG A 194 -11.26 -47.32 7.52
N ASN A 195 -10.21 -46.90 6.81
CA ASN A 195 -8.80 -47.19 7.08
C ASN A 195 -7.98 -46.38 6.08
N MET A 196 -8.03 -45.05 6.24
CA MET A 196 -6.91 -44.17 5.92
C MET A 196 -6.55 -43.45 7.22
N LEU A 197 -5.50 -43.94 7.86
CA LEU A 197 -4.56 -43.19 8.67
C LEU A 197 -3.18 -43.69 8.26
#